data_AF-A0A1Q8B2S1-F1
#
_entry.id   AF-A0A1Q8B2S1-F1
#
_cell.length_a   1.000
_cell.length_b   1.000
_cell.length_c   1.000
_cell.angle_alpha   90.00
_cell.angle_beta   90.00
_cell.angle_gamma   90.00
#
_symmetry.space_group_name_H-M   'P 1'
#
loop_
_entity.id
_entity.type
_entity.pdbx_description
1 polymer ?
#
loop_
_entity_poly.entity_id
_entity_poly.type
_entity_poly.pdbx_seq_one_letter_code
_entity_poly.pdbx_strand_id
1 'polypeptide(L)' 'MPGELTIRVRYKKYTTPWFDYLIVSKKEMKRILEGTGWRVKRFVDSQGSVYIGIIEKRRS' A
#
# COMPACT_ATOMS: atom_id res chain seq x y z
N MET A 1 7.25 3.48 -9.49
CA MET A 1 5.99 3.06 -10.19
C MET A 1 5.02 4.24 -10.22
N PRO A 2 3.98 4.29 -11.09
CA PRO A 2 2.88 5.23 -10.89
C PRO A 2 2.32 5.08 -9.46
N GLY A 3 2.22 6.18 -8.71
CA GLY A 3 1.71 6.16 -7.32
C GLY A 3 2.78 6.07 -6.22
N GLU A 4 4.07 6.05 -6.54
CA GLU A 4 5.15 6.17 -5.57
C GLU A 4 5.47 7.64 -5.31
N LEU A 5 5.30 8.07 -4.07
CA LEU A 5 5.49 9.46 -3.63
C LEU A 5 6.59 9.52 -2.57
N THR A 6 7.58 10.39 -2.74
CA THR A 6 8.48 10.75 -1.64
C THR A 6 7.88 11.92 -0.88
N ILE A 7 7.45 11.68 0.35
CA ILE A 7 6.76 12.67 1.19
C ILE A 7 7.49 12.86 2.52
N ARG A 8 7.19 13.97 3.19
CA ARG A 8 7.53 14.19 4.60
C ARG A 8 6.38 14.90 5.28
N VAL A 9 6.23 14.67 6.57
CA VAL A 9 5.20 15.34 7.38
C VAL A 9 5.84 16.50 8.13
N ARG A 10 5.22 17.67 8.05
CA ARG A 10 5.62 18.87 8.79
C ARG A 10 4.47 19.38 9.64
N TYR A 11 4.75 19.69 10.91
CA TYR A 11 3.79 20.34 11.80
C TYR A 11 4.50 21.40 12.65
N LYS A 12 4.15 22.67 12.44
CA LYS A 12 4.81 23.84 13.06
C LYS A 12 6.34 23.77 12.85
N LYS A 13 7.09 23.57 13.93
CA LYS A 13 8.56 23.46 13.95
C LYS A 13 9.09 22.03 13.79
N TYR A 14 8.22 21.04 13.75
CA TYR A 14 8.62 19.63 13.65
C TYR A 14 8.53 19.14 12.20
N THR A 15 9.50 18.32 11.80
CA THR A 15 9.54 17.66 10.49
C THR A 15 10.00 16.22 10.66
N THR A 16 9.39 15.30 9.92
CA THR A 16 9.92 13.95 9.74
C THR A 16 11.06 13.97 8.72
N PRO A 17 11.91 12.93 8.70
CA PRO A 17 12.68 12.59 7.51
C PRO A 17 11.76 12.38 6.30
N TRP A 18 12.34 12.46 5.11
CA TRP A 18 11.67 12.00 3.89
C TRP A 18 11.47 10.48 3.94
N PHE A 19 10.33 10.03 3.43
CA PHE A 19 10.02 8.62 3.29
C PHE A 19 9.16 8.39 2.04
N ASP A 20 9.22 7.17 1.52
CA ASP A 20 8.44 6.77 0.37
C ASP A 20 7.07 6.24 0.81
N TYR A 21 6.04 6.71 0.13
CA TYR A 21 4.66 6.34 0.34
C TYR A 21 4.07 5.79 -0.95
N LEU A 22 3.64 4.54 -0.91
CA LEU A 22 3.09 3.82 -2.06
C LEU A 22 1.57 3.92 -2.07
N ILE A 23 1.02 4.63 -3.05
CA ILE A 23 -0.39 4.62 -3.40
C ILE A 23 -0.59 3.64 -4.55
N VAL A 24 -1.19 2.50 -4.25
CA VAL A 24 -1.28 1.39 -5.21
C VAL A 24 -2.72 0.98 -5.45
N SER A 25 -3.09 0.82 -6.71
CA SER A 25 -4.37 0.23 -7.09
C SER A 25 -4.46 -1.23 -6.63
N LYS A 26 -5.68 -1.78 -6.59
CA LYS A 26 -5.91 -3.22 -6.31
C LYS A 26 -5.11 -4.14 -7.24
N LYS A 27 -4.87 -3.70 -8.49
CA LYS A 27 -4.10 -4.45 -9.50
C LYS A 27 -2.61 -4.44 -9.17
N GLU A 28 -2.07 -3.28 -8.83
CA GLU A 28 -0.66 -3.14 -8.43
C GLU A 28 -0.38 -3.86 -7.12
N MET A 29 -1.30 -3.81 -6.16
CA MET A 29 -1.18 -4.56 -4.91
C MET A 29 -1.03 -6.07 -5.15
N LYS A 30 -1.77 -6.64 -6.11
CA LYS A 30 -1.60 -8.06 -6.48
C LYS A 30 -0.20 -8.33 -7.03
N ARG A 31 0.32 -7.45 -7.89
CA ARG A 31 1.66 -7.56 -8.47
C ARG A 31 2.76 -7.46 -7.42
N ILE A 32 2.62 -6.54 -6.46
CA ILE A 32 3.58 -6.39 -5.35
C ILE A 32 3.71 -7.68 -4.52
N LEU A 33 2.62 -8.44 -4.39
CA LEU A 33 2.65 -9.71 -3.64
C LEU A 33 3.18 -10.89 -4.46
N GLU A 34 3.37 -10.78 -5.77
CA GLU A 34 3.94 -11.84 -6.59
C GLU A 34 5.36 -12.19 -6.08
N GLY A 35 5.67 -13.48 -5.96
CA GLY A 35 6.96 -13.95 -5.46
C GLY A 35 7.17 -13.84 -3.93
N THR A 36 6.31 -13.13 -3.20
CA THR A 36 6.47 -12.93 -1.74
C THR A 36 6.00 -14.11 -0.87
N GLY A 37 5.31 -15.09 -1.46
CA GLY A 37 4.61 -16.15 -0.73
C GLY A 37 3.28 -15.70 -0.11
N TRP A 38 2.86 -14.46 -0.33
CA TRP A 38 1.53 -13.95 0.05
C TRP A 38 0.61 -13.85 -1.16
N ARG A 39 -0.69 -13.76 -0.90
CA ARG A 39 -1.70 -13.43 -1.91
C ARG A 39 -2.78 -12.55 -1.32
N VAL A 40 -3.43 -11.74 -2.16
CA VAL A 40 -4.66 -11.07 -1.75
C VAL A 40 -5.76 -12.11 -1.58
N LYS A 41 -6.35 -12.17 -0.39
CA LYS A 41 -7.54 -12.98 -0.11
C LYS A 41 -8.80 -12.26 -0.60
N ARG A 42 -8.98 -11.01 -0.21
CA ARG A 42 -10.08 -10.14 -0.68
C ARG A 42 -9.76 -8.66 -0.46
N PHE A 43 -10.48 -7.82 -1.17
CA PHE A 43 -10.54 -6.39 -0.91
C PHE A 43 -11.88 -6.05 -0.25
N VAL A 44 -11.87 -5.09 0.67
CA VAL A 44 -13.06 -4.45 1.19
C VAL A 44 -13.05 -3.01 0.70
N ASP A 45 -14.09 -2.65 -0.03
CA ASP A 45 -14.26 -1.28 -0.53
C ASP A 45 -14.76 -0.38 0.59
N SER A 46 -14.21 0.83 0.65
CA SER A 46 -14.76 1.92 1.47
C SER A 46 -15.59 2.84 0.59
N GLN A 47 -16.41 3.71 1.18
CA GLN A 47 -17.13 4.74 0.43
C GLN A 47 -16.20 5.81 -0.19
N GLY A 48 -14.89 5.78 0.09
CA GLY A 48 -13.90 6.70 -0.46
C GLY A 48 -12.91 6.05 -1.44
N SER A 49 -11.85 6.80 -1.76
CA SER A 49 -10.78 6.36 -2.68
C SER A 49 -9.84 5.30 -2.11
N VAL A 50 -10.09 4.84 -0.89
CA VAL A 50 -9.25 3.88 -0.16
C VAL A 50 -9.93 2.52 -0.11
N TYR A 51 -9.15 1.44 -0.19
CA TYR A 51 -9.63 0.08 0.04
C TYR A 51 -8.81 -0.58 1.14
N ILE A 52 -9.37 -1.63 1.75
CA ILE A 52 -8.67 -2.49 2.70
C ILE A 52 -8.32 -3.79 1.97
N GLY A 53 -7.03 -4.14 1.93
CA GLY A 53 -6.54 -5.41 1.39
C GLY A 53 -6.33 -6.42 2.51
N ILE A 54 -7.06 -7.54 2.47
CA ILE A 54 -6.79 -8.68 3.36
C ILE A 54 -5.88 -9.64 2.60
N ILE A 55 -4.68 -9.88 3.12
CA ILE A 55 -3.69 -10.79 2.54
C ILE A 55 -3.57 -12.06 3.39
N GLU A 56 -3.21 -13.16 2.75
CA GLU A 56 -2.92 -14.42 3.42
C GLU A 56 -1.67 -15.07 2.84
N LYS A 57 -0.96 -15.83 3.67
CA LYS A 57 0.20 -16.59 3.25
C LYS A 57 -0.27 -17.79 2.43
N ARG A 58 0.40 -18.07 1.31
CA ARG A 58 0.18 -19.28 0.54
C ARG A 58 0.54 -20.47 1.43
N ARG A 59 -0.36 -21.44 1.54
CA ARG A 59 -0.03 -22.72 2.20
C ARG A 59 0.90 -23.49 1.27
N SER A 60 2.02 -23.95 1.84
CA SER A 60 2.98 -24.82 1.17
C SER A 60 2.49 -26.26 1.16
#